data_AF-A0A7C2CXB6-F1
#
_entry.id   AF-A0A7C2CXB6-F1
#
_cell.length_a   1.000
_cell.length_b   1.000
_cell.length_c   1.000
_cell.angle_alpha   90.00
_cell.angle_beta   90.00
_cell.angle_gamma   90.00
#
_symmetry.space_group_name_H-M   'P 1'
#
loop_
_entity.id
_entity.type
_entity.pdbx_description
1 polymer ?
#
loop_
_entity_poly.entity_id
_entity_poly.type
_entity_poly.pdbx_seq_one_letter_code
_entity_poly.pdbx_strand_id
1 'polypeptide(L)'
;MARRWRLLSNHGLVLAYILRHPDATLRQMAFASGLTERAIYQIVADLERAGLIVKQRQGRRNVYMVDRDRLLAHDLLPELTLERFLADLAAAALPAAQGQEAAPATTEEAVPEESPPDGPSA
;
A
#
# COMPACT_ATOMS: atom_id res chain seq x y z
N MET A 1 -11.32 -24.45 -7.52
CA MET A 1 -10.52 -23.40 -8.20
C MET A 1 -11.01 -22.06 -7.71
N ALA A 2 -10.24 -21.36 -6.87
CA ALA A 2 -10.60 -20.01 -6.45
C ALA A 2 -10.71 -19.10 -7.69
N ARG A 3 -11.79 -18.32 -7.81
CA ARG A 3 -11.93 -17.34 -8.90
C ARG A 3 -10.80 -16.33 -8.74
N ARG A 4 -9.94 -16.19 -9.76
CA ARG A 4 -8.92 -15.14 -9.80
C ARG A 4 -9.61 -13.79 -10.03
N TRP A 5 -10.15 -13.21 -8.95
CA TRP A 5 -10.73 -11.88 -8.99
C TRP A 5 -9.59 -10.85 -8.93
N ARG A 6 -9.63 -9.87 -9.83
CA ARG A 6 -8.70 -8.73 -9.81
C ARG A 6 -9.47 -7.52 -9.31
N LEU A 7 -8.94 -6.88 -8.26
CA LEU A 7 -9.50 -5.64 -7.71
C LEU A 7 -9.40 -4.50 -8.73
N LEU A 8 -8.27 -4.43 -9.44
CA LEU A 8 -7.99 -3.40 -10.42
C LEU A 8 -8.47 -3.81 -11.81
N SER A 9 -9.00 -2.82 -12.55
CA SER A 9 -9.23 -2.93 -13.99
C SER A 9 -7.91 -3.10 -14.76
N ASN A 10 -8.00 -3.46 -16.04
CA ASN A 10 -6.81 -3.52 -16.90
C ASN A 10 -6.10 -2.15 -16.98
N HIS A 11 -6.84 -1.04 -17.05
CA HIS A 11 -6.29 0.32 -17.01
C HIS A 11 -5.54 0.58 -15.71
N GLY A 12 -6.11 0.20 -14.56
CA GLY A 12 -5.46 0.35 -13.26
C GLY A 12 -4.16 -0.46 -13.14
N LEU A 13 -4.12 -1.68 -13.68
CA LEU A 13 -2.91 -2.52 -13.69
C LEU A 13 -1.81 -1.92 -14.56
N VAL A 14 -2.14 -1.43 -15.75
CA VAL A 14 -1.17 -0.80 -16.65
C VAL A 14 -0.64 0.49 -16.04
N LEU A 15 -1.51 1.31 -15.45
CA LEU A 15 -1.12 2.54 -14.77
C LEU A 15 -0.18 2.27 -13.60
N ALA A 16 -0.50 1.28 -12.75
CA ALA A 16 0.36 0.86 -11.65
C ALA A 16 1.71 0.33 -12.14
N TYR A 17 1.74 -0.38 -13.28
CA TYR A 17 2.98 -0.86 -13.88
C TYR A 17 3.85 0.30 -14.39
N ILE A 18 3.26 1.27 -15.09
CA ILE A 18 3.95 2.48 -15.57
C ILE A 18 4.53 3.28 -14.41
N LEU A 19 3.80 3.39 -13.29
CA LEU A 19 4.29 4.07 -12.07
C LEU A 19 5.62 3.49 -11.55
N ARG A 20 5.80 2.17 -11.67
CA ARG A 20 7.02 1.47 -11.21
C ARG A 20 8.10 1.40 -12.27
N HIS A 21 7.71 1.44 -13.54
CA HIS A 21 8.58 1.28 -14.71
C HIS A 21 8.26 2.34 -15.76
N PRO A 22 8.66 3.60 -15.53
CA PRO A 22 8.29 4.72 -16.42
C PRO A 22 8.90 4.59 -17.81
N ASP A 23 10.00 3.87 -17.97
CA ASP A 23 10.68 3.61 -19.25
C ASP A 23 10.22 2.31 -19.94
N ALA A 24 9.17 1.66 -19.41
CA ALA A 24 8.68 0.39 -19.93
C ALA A 24 8.16 0.51 -21.37
N THR A 25 8.47 -0.51 -22.16
CA THR A 25 7.92 -0.68 -23.50
C THR A 25 6.51 -1.29 -23.46
N LEU A 26 5.70 -1.05 -24.50
CA LEU A 26 4.37 -1.66 -24.63
C LEU A 26 4.43 -3.19 -24.52
N ARG A 27 5.50 -3.79 -25.05
CA ARG A 27 5.77 -5.23 -24.96
C ARG A 27 5.96 -5.73 -23.53
N GLN A 28 6.74 -5.00 -22.72
CA GLN A 28 6.94 -5.35 -21.31
C GLN A 28 5.63 -5.24 -20.52
N MET A 29 4.85 -4.18 -20.76
CA MET A 29 3.54 -4.02 -20.13
C MET A 29 2.58 -5.15 -20.52
N ALA A 30 2.55 -5.55 -21.79
CA ALA A 30 1.72 -6.64 -22.30
C ALA A 30 2.05 -7.97 -21.60
N PHE A 31 3.35 -8.28 -21.50
CA PHE A 31 3.83 -9.47 -20.80
C PHE A 31 3.46 -9.46 -19.32
N ALA A 32 3.65 -8.33 -18.62
CA ALA A 32 3.38 -8.23 -17.19
C ALA A 32 1.88 -8.28 -16.84
N SER A 33 1.03 -7.72 -17.70
CA SER A 33 -0.42 -7.64 -17.46
C SER A 33 -1.22 -8.82 -18.05
N GLY A 34 -0.57 -9.67 -18.87
CA GLY A 34 -1.22 -10.75 -19.60
C GLY A 34 -2.18 -10.25 -20.70
N LEU A 35 -1.90 -9.06 -21.24
CA LEU A 35 -2.68 -8.43 -22.30
C LEU A 35 -1.91 -8.42 -23.62
N THR A 36 -2.61 -8.17 -24.72
CA THR A 36 -1.95 -7.99 -26.02
C THR A 36 -1.33 -6.60 -26.14
N GLU A 37 -0.29 -6.44 -26.94
CA GLU A 37 0.33 -5.12 -27.18
C GLU A 37 -0.68 -4.11 -27.74
N ARG A 38 -1.62 -4.55 -28.58
CA ARG A 38 -2.72 -3.72 -29.08
C ARG A 38 -3.63 -3.23 -27.96
N ALA A 39 -3.96 -4.09 -27.00
CA ALA A 39 -4.77 -3.70 -25.85
C ALA A 39 -4.01 -2.70 -24.97
N ILE A 40 -2.72 -2.93 -24.71
CA ILE A 40 -1.88 -1.97 -23.99
C ILE A 40 -1.83 -0.63 -24.70
N TYR A 41 -1.62 -0.62 -26.01
CA TYR A 41 -1.59 0.62 -26.78
C TYR A 41 -2.88 1.42 -26.61
N GLN A 42 -4.04 0.77 -26.69
CA GLN A 42 -5.33 1.42 -26.46
C GLN A 42 -5.48 1.95 -25.03
N ILE A 43 -5.08 1.15 -24.03
CA ILE A 43 -5.10 1.57 -22.63
C ILE A 43 -4.19 2.77 -22.39
N VAL A 44 -2.97 2.77 -22.92
CA VAL A 44 -2.04 3.91 -22.80
C VAL A 44 -2.62 5.15 -23.46
N ALA A 45 -3.23 5.02 -24.64
CA ALA A 45 -3.91 6.14 -25.30
C ALA A 45 -5.13 6.65 -24.52
N ASP A 46 -5.89 5.76 -23.86
CA ASP A 46 -6.99 6.15 -22.97
C ASP A 46 -6.46 6.93 -21.75
N LEU A 47 -5.40 6.43 -21.12
CA LEU A 47 -4.77 7.07 -19.96
C LEU A 47 -4.18 8.44 -20.32
N GLU A 48 -3.58 8.58 -21.50
CA GLU A 48 -3.07 9.86 -22.02
C GLU A 48 -4.21 10.84 -22.30
N ARG A 49 -5.31 10.39 -22.91
CA ARG A 49 -6.52 11.20 -23.14
C ARG A 49 -7.18 11.66 -21.84
N ALA A 50 -7.15 10.83 -20.81
CA ALA A 50 -7.64 11.19 -19.48
C ALA A 50 -6.71 12.19 -18.74
N GLY A 51 -5.52 12.46 -19.29
CA GLY A 51 -4.50 13.28 -18.63
C GLY A 51 -3.89 12.59 -17.41
N LEU A 52 -4.04 11.28 -17.28
CA LEU A 52 -3.45 10.49 -16.18
C LEU A 52 -1.96 10.22 -16.42
N ILE A 53 -1.54 10.15 -17.68
CA ILE A 53 -0.15 10.00 -18.05
C ILE A 53 0.26 11.03 -19.11
N VAL A 54 1.54 11.39 -19.08
CA VAL A 54 2.19 12.21 -20.11
C VAL A 54 3.32 11.39 -20.69
N LYS A 55 3.32 11.27 -22.02
CA LYS A 55 4.38 10.58 -22.77
C LYS A 55 5.45 11.57 -23.20
N GLN A 56 6.68 11.35 -22.75
CA GLN A 56 7.85 12.10 -23.19
C GLN A 56 8.80 11.20 -23.98
N ARG A 57 9.25 11.68 -25.14
CA ARG A 57 10.24 10.94 -25.93
C ARG A 57 11.65 11.26 -25.44
N GLN A 58 12.34 10.28 -24.89
CA GLN A 58 13.73 10.39 -24.47
C GLN A 58 14.60 9.54 -25.41
N GLY A 59 15.11 10.18 -26.47
CA GLY A 59 15.89 9.53 -27.52
C GLY A 59 15.09 8.48 -28.31
N ARG A 60 15.48 7.21 -28.18
CA ARG A 60 14.82 6.06 -28.84
C ARG A 60 13.71 5.43 -28.00
N ARG A 61 13.53 5.86 -26.74
CA ARG A 61 12.53 5.31 -25.82
C ARG A 61 11.46 6.34 -25.47
N ASN A 62 10.29 5.84 -25.11
CA ASN A 62 9.25 6.66 -24.49
C ASN A 62 9.39 6.49 -22.98
N VAL A 63 9.33 7.60 -22.27
CA VAL A 63 9.23 7.65 -20.81
C VAL A 63 7.85 8.20 -20.49
N TYR A 64 7.13 7.51 -19.63
CA TYR A 64 5.80 7.87 -19.19
C TYR A 64 5.88 8.47 -17.79
N MET A 65 5.30 9.65 -17.63
CA MET A 65 5.12 10.30 -16.34
C MET A 65 3.65 10.19 -15.95
N VAL A 66 3.39 9.85 -14.69
CA VAL A 66 2.02 9.72 -14.19
C VAL A 66 1.67 10.94 -13.36
N ASP A 67 0.52 11.55 -13.66
CA ASP A 67 -0.05 12.62 -12.86
C ASP A 67 -0.78 11.99 -11.66
N ARG A 68 -0.16 12.10 -10.48
CA ARG A 68 -0.67 11.51 -9.24
C ARG A 68 -1.86 12.26 -8.66
N ASP A 69 -1.97 13.54 -8.96
CA ASP A 69 -3.05 14.39 -8.46
C ASP A 69 -4.33 14.10 -9.24
N ARG A 70 -4.21 13.86 -10.55
CA ARG A 70 -5.34 13.42 -11.39
C ARG A 70 -5.77 11.97 -11.17
N LEU A 71 -4.90 11.14 -10.62
CA LEU A 71 -5.12 9.71 -10.45
C LEU A 71 -6.35 9.39 -9.58
N LEU A 72 -6.59 10.22 -8.56
CA LEU A 72 -7.75 10.10 -7.65
C LEU A 72 -8.67 11.32 -7.65
N ALA A 73 -8.37 12.35 -8.45
CA ALA A 73 -9.32 13.43 -8.72
C ALA A 73 -10.50 12.89 -9.55
N HIS A 74 -11.41 12.21 -8.86
CA HIS A 74 -12.66 11.71 -9.40
C HIS A 74 -13.80 12.41 -8.63
N ASP A 75 -14.84 12.84 -9.35
CA ASP A 75 -15.99 13.58 -8.80
C ASP A 75 -16.67 12.91 -7.58
N LEU A 76 -16.48 11.60 -7.40
CA LEU A 76 -17.04 10.84 -6.28
C LEU A 76 -16.27 11.09 -4.96
N LEU A 77 -14.99 11.46 -5.04
CA LEU A 77 -14.08 11.58 -3.90
C LEU A 77 -13.14 12.79 -4.11
N PRO A 78 -13.67 14.03 -4.16
CA PRO A 78 -12.91 15.22 -4.54
C PRO A 78 -11.76 15.57 -3.59
N GLU A 79 -11.82 15.12 -2.33
CA GLU A 79 -10.80 15.35 -1.29
C GLU A 79 -9.77 14.21 -1.19
N LEU A 80 -9.94 13.13 -1.98
CA LEU A 80 -9.10 11.94 -1.84
C LEU A 80 -7.84 12.05 -2.71
N THR A 81 -6.71 12.33 -2.07
CA THR A 81 -5.39 12.27 -2.73
C THR A 81 -4.88 10.83 -2.82
N LEU A 82 -4.01 10.55 -3.80
CA LEU A 82 -3.37 9.24 -3.95
C LEU A 82 -2.68 8.79 -2.67
N GLU A 83 -2.00 9.71 -1.99
CA GLU A 83 -1.33 9.45 -0.73
C GLU A 83 -2.30 9.04 0.37
N ARG A 84 -3.41 9.76 0.52
CA ARG A 84 -4.43 9.45 1.54
C ARG A 84 -5.09 8.10 1.29
N PHE A 85 -5.46 7.82 0.04
CA PHE A 85 -6.03 6.52 -0.33
C PHE A 85 -5.09 5.36 -0.04
N LEU A 86 -3.79 5.51 -0.37
CA LEU A 86 -2.80 4.47 -0.10
C LEU A 86 -2.57 4.28 1.41
N ALA A 87 -2.56 5.36 2.19
CA ALA A 87 -2.47 5.29 3.64
C ALA A 87 -3.66 4.53 4.25
N ASP A 88 -4.89 4.87 3.84
CA ASP A 88 -6.12 4.23 4.33
C ASP A 88 -6.19 2.75 3.89
N LEU A 89 -5.79 2.44 2.66
CA LEU A 89 -5.74 1.06 2.15
C LEU A 89 -4.67 0.23 2.87
N ALA A 90 -3.49 0.79 3.12
CA ALA A 90 -2.42 0.12 3.86
C ALA A 90 -2.81 -0.13 5.32
N ALA A 91 -3.44 0.85 5.98
CA ALA A 91 -3.97 0.71 7.34
C ALA A 91 -5.05 -0.37 7.44
N ALA A 92 -5.87 -0.54 6.39
CA ALA A 92 -6.86 -1.62 6.33
C ALA A 92 -6.25 -2.99 5.97
N ALA A 93 -5.13 -3.02 5.23
CA ALA A 93 -4.53 -4.25 4.72
C ALA A 93 -3.48 -4.86 5.67
N LEU A 94 -2.77 -4.04 6.44
CA LEU A 94 -1.88 -4.51 7.49
C LEU A 94 -2.72 -4.72 8.75
N PRO A 95 -2.77 -5.95 9.33
CA PRO A 95 -3.26 -6.06 10.70
C PRO A 95 -2.38 -5.12 11.52
N ALA A 96 -3.00 -4.18 12.24
CA ALA A 96 -2.30 -3.36 13.21
C ALA A 96 -1.40 -4.30 14.01
N ALA A 97 -0.09 -4.18 13.83
CA ALA A 97 0.87 -4.97 14.57
C ALA A 97 0.74 -4.52 16.02
N GLN A 98 -0.17 -5.15 16.74
CA GLN A 98 -0.25 -5.05 18.19
C GLN A 98 0.93 -5.83 18.74
N GLY A 99 2.03 -5.11 18.93
CA GLY A 99 3.08 -5.50 19.86
C GLY A 99 3.41 -4.27 20.68
N GLN A 100 3.06 -4.26 21.97
CA GLN A 100 4.05 -4.22 23.04
C GLN A 100 3.41 -4.37 24.45
N GLU A 101 3.95 -5.34 25.19
CA GLU A 101 4.07 -5.49 26.66
C GLU A 101 2.84 -5.36 27.58
N ALA A 102 2.30 -6.53 27.94
CA ALA A 102 2.03 -6.84 29.34
C ALA A 102 2.95 -8.02 29.75
N ALA A 103 4.18 -7.70 30.12
CA ALA A 103 4.93 -8.56 31.03
C ALA A 103 4.27 -8.40 32.41
N PRO A 104 3.79 -9.46 33.09
CA PRO A 104 3.60 -9.35 34.52
C PRO A 104 4.98 -9.33 35.14
N ALA A 105 5.36 -8.18 35.69
CA ALA A 105 6.46 -8.07 36.62
C ALA A 105 6.20 -9.03 37.79
N THR A 106 6.93 -10.13 37.81
CA THR A 106 7.19 -10.88 39.03
C THR A 106 8.02 -9.98 39.94
N THR A 107 7.67 -9.94 41.23
CA THR A 107 8.37 -9.33 42.39
C THR A 107 7.69 -8.08 42.93
N GLU A 108 6.74 -8.27 43.85
CA GLU A 108 6.79 -7.66 45.19
C GLU A 108 5.71 -8.30 46.08
N GLU A 109 6.07 -9.36 46.80
CA GLU A 109 5.41 -9.70 48.05
C GLU A 109 6.49 -9.69 49.13
N ALA A 110 6.71 -8.49 49.66
CA ALA A 110 7.57 -8.25 50.81
C ALA A 110 6.95 -8.94 52.04
N VAL A 111 7.69 -9.87 52.60
CA VAL A 111 7.45 -10.47 53.92
C VAL A 111 7.55 -9.36 54.97
N PRO A 112 6.55 -9.14 55.84
CA PRO A 112 6.78 -8.35 57.04
C PRO A 112 7.51 -9.25 58.05
N GLU A 113 8.76 -8.87 58.30
CA GLU A 113 9.55 -9.22 59.46
C GLU A 113 8.84 -8.69 60.72
N GLU A 114 8.29 -9.58 61.55
CA GLU A 114 7.97 -9.25 62.94
C GLU A 114 8.40 -10.40 63.86
N SER A 115 9.49 -10.15 64.59
CA SER A 115 9.90 -10.85 65.80
C SER A 115 10.74 -9.87 66.62
N PRO A 116 10.80 -10.01 67.95
CA PRO A 116 9.76 -10.31 68.95
C PRO A 116 9.72 -9.13 69.98
N PRO A 117 9.16 -9.29 71.18
CA PRO A 117 10.08 -9.62 72.26
C PRO A 117 9.53 -10.55 73.35
N ASP A 118 10.49 -11.28 73.92
CA ASP A 118 10.62 -11.85 75.26
C ASP A 118 9.42 -11.91 76.22
N GLY A 119 9.30 -13.08 76.87
CA GLY A 119 8.41 -13.34 78.01
C GLY A 119 8.76 -12.53 79.28
N PRO A 120 8.48 -13.00 80.52
CA PRO A 120 8.18 -14.36 80.93
C PRO A 120 7.03 -14.50 81.96
N SER A 121 6.88 -15.75 82.44
CA SER A 121 6.30 -16.18 83.74
C SER A 121 4.78 -16.21 83.83
N ALA A 122 4.13 -17.24 84.37
CA ALA A 122 4.53 -18.26 85.34
C ALA A 122 3.79 -19.60 85.09
#